data_AF-A0A6A8LTK9-F1
#
_entry.id   AF-A0A6A8LTK9-F1
#
_cell.length_a   1.000
_cell.length_b   1.000
_cell.length_c   1.000
_cell.angle_alpha   90.00
_cell.angle_beta   90.00
_cell.angle_gamma   90.00
#
_symmetry.space_group_name_H-M   'P 1'
#
loop_
_entity.id
_entity.type
_entity.pdbx_description
1 polymer ?
#
loop_
_entity_poly.entity_id
_entity_poly.type
_entity_poly.pdbx_seq_one_letter_code
_entity_poly.pdbx_strand_id
1 'polypeptide(L)'
;VVFYETDVTKNINIGMLVDLMMLASENQSEQLGIGTDKVNGLGYGWVITQHVLEIERLPKINEEVKIWTEADSYNKYFCYREFGIDDMDDNP
;
A
#
# COMPACT_ATOMS: atom_id res chain seq x y z
N VAL A 1 3.93 -3.29 13.35
CA VAL A 1 5.34 -3.06 12.92
C VAL A 1 6.30 -3.89 13.75
N VAL A 2 7.06 -4.81 13.14
CA VAL A 2 8.01 -5.69 13.84
C VAL A 2 9.47 -5.27 13.61
N PHE A 3 10.39 -5.76 14.45
CA PHE A 3 11.79 -5.30 14.50
C PHE A 3 12.51 -5.30 13.13
N TYR A 4 12.34 -6.34 12.31
CA TYR A 4 13.01 -6.44 11.01
C TYR A 4 12.45 -5.51 9.93
N GLU A 5 11.28 -4.91 10.16
CA GLU A 5 10.67 -3.91 9.27
C GLU A 5 11.22 -2.51 9.54
N THR A 6 12.00 -2.35 10.62
CA THR A 6 12.49 -1.05 11.08
C THR A 6 13.96 -0.84 10.77
N ASP A 7 14.35 0.42 10.65
CA ASP A 7 15.74 0.85 10.49
C ASP A 7 16.44 1.06 11.85
N VAL A 8 17.67 1.56 11.82
CA VAL A 8 18.47 1.86 13.02
C VAL A 8 17.83 2.91 13.94
N THR A 9 16.86 3.69 13.44
CA THR A 9 16.11 4.71 14.20
C THR A 9 14.84 4.15 14.84
N LYS A 10 14.57 2.84 14.66
CA LYS A 10 13.36 2.13 15.13
C LYS A 10 12.06 2.61 14.48
N ASN A 11 12.17 3.28 13.33
CA ASN A 11 11.03 3.61 12.48
C ASN A 11 10.96 2.58 11.34
N ILE A 12 9.77 2.36 10.80
CA ILE A 12 9.62 1.50 9.62
C ILE A 12 10.45 2.05 8.44
N ASN A 13 11.07 1.14 7.69
CA ASN A 13 11.78 1.51 6.47
C ASN A 13 10.77 1.93 5.39
N ILE A 14 11.05 3.02 4.66
CA ILE A 14 10.19 3.50 3.56
C ILE A 14 9.97 2.42 2.48
N GLY A 15 10.99 1.62 2.15
CA GLY A 15 10.83 0.50 1.21
C GLY A 15 9.80 -0.51 1.72
N MET A 16 9.87 -0.87 3.00
CA MET A 16 8.89 -1.76 3.64
C MET A 16 7.49 -1.12 3.66
N LEU A 17 7.40 0.19 3.84
CA LEU A 17 6.14 0.94 3.77
C LEU A 17 5.46 0.75 2.40
N VAL A 18 6.23 0.94 1.33
CA VAL A 18 5.75 0.75 -0.04
C VAL A 18 5.35 -0.71 -0.28
N ASP A 19 6.15 -1.68 0.19
CA ASP A 19 5.82 -3.10 0.06
C ASP A 19 4.48 -3.45 0.75
N LEU A 20 4.25 -2.90 1.96
CA LEU A 20 2.99 -3.09 2.68
C LEU A 20 1.81 -2.41 1.97
N MET A 21 2.00 -1.23 1.39
CA MET A 21 0.98 -0.58 0.57
C MET A 21 0.62 -1.43 -0.66
N MET A 22 1.63 -1.99 -1.35
CA MET A 22 1.40 -2.88 -2.49
C MET A 22 0.64 -4.14 -2.09
N LEU A 23 1.00 -4.74 -0.96
CA LEU A 23 0.27 -5.88 -0.40
C LEU A 23 -1.19 -5.54 -0.10
N ALA A 24 -1.47 -4.36 0.46
CA ALA A 24 -2.84 -3.91 0.69
C ALA A 24 -3.63 -3.77 -0.62
N SER A 25 -3.01 -3.22 -1.67
CA SER A 25 -3.61 -3.12 -3.01
C SER A 25 -3.91 -4.48 -3.64
N GLU A 26 -2.99 -5.43 -3.53
CA GLU A 26 -3.17 -6.78 -4.05
C GLU A 26 -4.30 -7.50 -3.30
N ASN A 27 -4.30 -7.45 -1.97
CA ASN A 27 -5.35 -8.02 -1.14
C ASN A 27 -6.73 -7.44 -1.46
N GLN A 28 -6.83 -6.13 -1.67
CA GLN A 28 -8.10 -5.51 -2.08
C GLN A 28 -8.54 -6.01 -3.47
N SER A 29 -7.61 -6.13 -4.42
CA SER A 29 -7.91 -6.60 -5.78
C SER A 29 -8.36 -8.06 -5.78
N GLU A 30 -7.74 -8.91 -4.96
CA GLU A 30 -8.16 -10.30 -4.72
C GLU A 30 -9.58 -10.37 -4.12
N GLN A 31 -9.87 -9.55 -3.10
CA GLN A 31 -11.21 -9.49 -2.48
C GLN A 31 -12.30 -9.04 -3.46
N LEU A 32 -11.98 -8.15 -4.40
CA LEU A 32 -12.87 -7.71 -5.47
C LEU A 32 -12.96 -8.73 -6.63
N GLY A 33 -12.23 -9.85 -6.56
CA GLY A 33 -12.20 -10.88 -7.59
C GLY A 33 -11.56 -10.40 -8.89
N ILE A 34 -10.66 -9.41 -8.82
CA ILE A 34 -9.85 -8.87 -9.93
C ILE A 34 -8.35 -8.96 -9.63
N GLY A 35 -7.97 -9.98 -8.87
CA GLY A 35 -6.60 -10.29 -8.49
C GLY A 35 -5.67 -10.64 -9.66
N THR A 36 -4.42 -10.92 -9.31
CA THR A 36 -3.29 -11.07 -10.25
C THR A 36 -3.56 -12.15 -11.30
N ASP A 37 -4.07 -13.32 -10.89
CA ASP A 37 -4.36 -14.44 -11.78
C ASP A 37 -5.41 -14.12 -12.84
N LYS A 38 -6.44 -13.36 -12.48
CA LYS A 38 -7.51 -12.98 -13.40
C LYS A 38 -7.03 -11.95 -14.43
N VAL A 39 -6.25 -10.97 -13.99
CA VAL A 39 -5.69 -9.94 -14.88
C VAL A 39 -4.71 -10.59 -15.86
N ASN A 40 -3.83 -11.47 -15.37
CA ASN A 40 -2.90 -12.24 -16.20
C ASN A 40 -3.64 -13.15 -17.19
N GLY A 41 -4.73 -13.80 -16.78
CA GLY A 41 -5.57 -14.63 -17.64
C GLY A 41 -6.20 -13.88 -18.82
N LEU A 42 -6.34 -12.55 -18.72
CA LEU A 42 -6.80 -11.67 -19.80
C LEU A 42 -5.66 -11.17 -20.70
N GLY A 43 -4.41 -11.54 -20.42
CA GLY A 43 -3.23 -11.05 -21.12
C GLY A 43 -2.82 -9.63 -20.73
N TYR A 44 -3.33 -9.12 -19.61
CA TYR A 44 -3.00 -7.80 -19.07
C TYR A 44 -2.13 -7.92 -17.83
N GLY A 45 -1.49 -6.81 -17.43
CA GLY A 45 -0.75 -6.69 -16.20
C GLY A 45 -0.73 -5.25 -15.73
N TRP A 46 -0.73 -5.04 -14.41
CA TRP A 46 -0.61 -3.71 -13.84
C TRP A 46 0.86 -3.32 -13.73
N VAL A 47 1.19 -2.10 -14.16
CA VAL A 47 2.52 -1.51 -14.01
C VAL A 47 2.37 -0.20 -13.27
N ILE A 48 3.07 -0.10 -12.16
CA ILE A 48 3.13 1.12 -11.36
C ILE A 48 4.04 2.11 -12.08
N THR A 49 3.53 3.31 -12.36
CA THR A 49 4.29 4.34 -13.08
C THR A 49 4.88 5.38 -12.14
N GLN A 50 4.14 5.78 -11.10
CA GLN A 50 4.51 6.86 -10.19
C GLN A 50 3.97 6.60 -8.77
N HIS A 51 4.75 7.02 -7.77
CA HIS A 51 4.32 7.17 -6.38
C HIS A 51 4.63 8.58 -5.91
N VAL A 52 3.68 9.20 -5.23
CA VAL A 52 3.88 10.44 -4.47
C VAL A 52 3.57 10.10 -3.02
N LEU A 53 4.56 10.26 -2.15
CA LEU A 53 4.44 9.95 -0.73
C LEU A 53 4.50 11.26 0.06
N GLU A 54 3.50 11.49 0.89
CA GLU A 54 3.49 12.54 1.91
C GLU A 54 3.54 11.85 3.27
N ILE A 55 4.55 12.17 4.08
CA ILE A 55 4.83 11.48 5.33
C ILE A 55 4.92 12.52 6.44
N GLU A 56 3.91 12.57 7.31
CA GLU A 56 3.95 13.39 8.52
C GLU A 56 4.83 12.74 9.61
N ARG A 57 4.67 11.42 9.77
CA ARG A 57 5.43 10.61 10.72
C ARG A 57 5.55 9.17 10.22
N LEU A 58 6.68 8.53 10.53
CA LEU A 58 6.84 7.09 10.31
C LEU A 58 6.32 6.27 11.51
N PRO A 59 5.64 5.13 11.27
CA PRO A 59 5.31 4.15 12.30
C PRO A 59 6.56 3.66 13.06
N LYS A 60 6.44 3.52 14.37
CA LYS A 60 7.52 3.03 15.25
C LYS A 60 7.45 1.52 15.45
N ILE A 61 8.56 0.95 15.89
CA ILE A 61 8.60 -0.45 16.32
C ILE A 61 7.52 -0.75 17.38
N ASN A 62 6.85 -1.89 17.24
CA ASN A 62 5.75 -2.36 18.08
C ASN A 62 4.47 -1.50 18.04
N GLU A 63 4.39 -0.56 17.10
CA GLU A 63 3.15 0.16 16.81
C GLU A 63 2.23 -0.70 15.94
N GLU A 64 0.94 -0.67 16.26
CA GLU A 64 -0.12 -1.19 15.39
C GLU A 64 -0.64 -0.06 14.53
N VAL A 65 -0.74 -0.31 13.23
CA VAL A 65 -1.20 0.67 12.23
C VAL A 65 -2.20 -0.01 11.31
N LYS A 66 -3.15 0.77 10.79
CA LYS A 66 -4.09 0.36 9.77
C LYS A 66 -3.58 0.85 8.43
N ILE A 67 -3.44 -0.07 7.48
CA ILE A 67 -3.07 0.26 6.10
C ILE A 67 -4.30 0.07 5.25
N TRP A 68 -4.69 1.10 4.53
CA TRP A 68 -5.83 1.07 3.62
C TRP A 68 -5.43 1.58 2.25
N THR A 69 -6.26 1.25 1.27
CA THR A 69 -6.09 1.68 -0.11
C THR A 69 -7.45 1.83 -0.77
N GLU A 70 -7.55 2.81 -1.65
CA GLU A 70 -8.76 3.07 -2.42
C GLU A 70 -8.38 3.35 -3.87
N ALA A 71 -9.09 2.69 -4.80
CA ALA A 71 -8.99 3.03 -6.21
C ALA A 71 -9.86 4.28 -6.48
N ASP A 72 -9.29 5.45 -6.24
CA ASP A 72 -9.98 6.75 -6.34
C ASP A 72 -10.63 6.96 -7.71
N SER A 73 -9.84 6.84 -8.78
CA SER A 73 -10.33 7.13 -10.12
C SER A 73 -9.54 6.39 -11.18
N TYR A 74 -10.15 6.20 -12.35
CA TYR A 74 -9.46 5.63 -13.49
C TYR A 74 -9.88 6.32 -14.78
N ASN A 75 -8.97 6.34 -15.75
CA ASN A 75 -9.27 6.63 -17.14
C ASN A 75 -8.90 5.41 -17.99
N LYS A 76 -9.02 5.53 -19.32
CA LYS A 76 -8.78 4.41 -20.24
C LYS A 76 -7.35 3.82 -20.16
N TYR A 77 -6.39 4.58 -19.63
CA TYR A 77 -4.97 4.23 -19.62
C TYR A 77 -4.37 4.15 -18.20
N PHE A 78 -4.90 4.92 -17.26
CA PHE A 78 -4.34 5.09 -15.93
C PHE A 78 -5.38 4.80 -14.84
N CYS A 79 -4.91 4.18 -13.77
CA CYS A 79 -5.64 4.04 -12.52
C CYS A 79 -4.92 4.87 -11.46
N TYR A 80 -5.65 5.74 -10.78
CA TYR A 80 -5.20 6.51 -9.64
C TYR A 80 -5.68 5.77 -8.39
N ARG A 81 -4.73 5.50 -7.50
CA ARG A 81 -4.95 4.74 -6.28
C ARG A 81 -4.32 5.47 -5.13
N GLU A 82 -5.11 5.69 -4.11
CA GLU A 82 -4.68 6.28 -2.85
C GLU A 82 -4.32 5.19 -1.85
N PHE A 83 -3.41 5.55 -0.96
CA PHE A 83 -2.92 4.72 0.12
C PHE A 83 -2.86 5.58 1.36
N GLY A 84 -3.31 5.04 2.48
CA GLY A 84 -3.18 5.68 3.78
C GLY A 84 -2.69 4.69 4.82
N ILE A 85 -2.01 5.24 5.82
CA ILE A 85 -1.49 4.50 6.95
C ILE A 85 -1.87 5.31 8.17
N ASP A 86 -2.84 4.80 8.90
CA ASP A 86 -3.36 5.47 10.08
C ASP A 86 -2.93 4.69 11.32
N ASP A 87 -2.85 5.38 12.45
CA ASP A 87 -2.79 4.73 13.76
C ASP A 87 -4.13 4.05 14.10
N MET A 88 -4.20 3.42 15.27
CA MET A 88 -5.41 2.74 15.70
C MET A 88 -6.58 3.69 16.03
N ASP A 89 -6.28 4.97 16.25
CA ASP A 89 -7.21 6.06 16.54
C ASP A 89 -7.63 6.83 15.27
N ASP A 90 -7.28 6.31 14.08
CA ASP A 90 -7.58 6.87 12.75
C ASP A 90 -6.89 8.23 12.47
N ASN A 91 -5.73 8.48 13.10
CA ASN A 91 -4.87 9.61 12.75
C ASN A 91 -3.83 9.19 11.70
N PRO A 92 -3.56 10.05 10.70
CA PRO A 92 -2.52 9.80 9.69
C PRO A 92 -1.08 9.96 10.23
#